data_AF-A0A5D0CJU0-F1
#
_entry.id   AF-A0A5D0CJU0-F1
#
_cell.length_a   1.000
_cell.length_b   1.000
_cell.length_c   1.000
_cell.angle_alpha   90.00
_cell.angle_beta   90.00
_cell.angle_gamma   90.00
#
_symmetry.space_group_name_H-M   'P 1'
#
loop_
_entity.id
_entity.type
_entity.pdbx_description
1 polymer ?
#
loop_
_entity_poly.entity_id
_entity_poly.type
_entity_poly.pdbx_seq_one_letter_code
_entity_poly.pdbx_strand_id
1 'polypeptide(L)'
;MRKALHVILTIGLMLVLGQSIWGPDMADAATEGGQRIKDIAYDNAILMDDGSMWTLMIDGKGKVLTPGNVASISETSRYAGLGVTRDGKLIEWDMGLSPRAVEGQTGLKQVAGYYWLKEDGTVWTSKGKMKGLENIEHIGYGDRFFAALSSSGELYFQDSYQAYVFHKVGTVPDPSAVTAIAVYDGRAALLYNNGKVVLYHTFDFDDNGKPIPFIGSANMTVVSTETAALVKKAMQGSLANYVGKSYWVNYFQGWDRIMKVTVTDILPDDTGSFVIVFKTATGKTLKSYSMTSGHVAELLSNRTAFFNFDPYKKYQWSSSVWNQIKAGHIALGMTKEQVLLSWGEPAGKSATQADGKTIETWVYANFDTVAFVNGKVKVIIN
;
A
#
# COMPACT_ATOMS: atom_id res chain seq x y z
N MET A 1 -1.69 20.67 -66.28
CA MET A 1 -1.37 21.94 -65.57
C MET A 1 -2.38 22.13 -64.43
N ARG A 2 -1.99 22.77 -63.31
CA ARG A 2 -2.80 23.34 -62.19
C ARG A 2 -4.00 22.49 -61.67
N LYS A 3 -3.97 21.90 -60.47
CA LYS A 3 -4.07 22.48 -59.09
C LYS A 3 -5.51 22.82 -58.63
N ALA A 4 -5.73 22.66 -57.32
CA ALA A 4 -6.98 22.76 -56.54
C ALA A 4 -7.97 21.58 -56.77
N LEU A 5 -8.48 20.82 -55.80
CA LEU A 5 -8.78 20.99 -54.35
C LEU A 5 -10.07 21.76 -54.07
N HIS A 6 -11.03 21.08 -53.40
CA HIS A 6 -12.07 21.45 -52.39
C HIS A 6 -12.99 20.20 -52.26
N VAL A 7 -13.43 19.65 -51.11
CA VAL A 7 -14.13 20.20 -49.93
C VAL A 7 -15.62 20.53 -50.26
N ILE A 8 -16.67 20.01 -49.61
CA ILE A 8 -16.85 18.94 -48.57
C ILE A 8 -18.38 18.63 -48.39
N LEU A 9 -18.76 17.59 -47.59
CA LEU A 9 -20.15 17.30 -47.12
C LEU A 9 -21.19 16.91 -48.22
N THR A 10 -22.38 16.33 -47.99
CA THR A 10 -23.19 15.80 -46.85
C THR A 10 -24.01 14.59 -47.41
N ILE A 11 -24.77 13.69 -46.76
CA ILE A 11 -25.32 13.48 -45.39
C ILE A 11 -25.18 11.98 -45.02
N GLY A 12 -25.13 11.62 -43.74
CA GLY A 12 -25.25 10.22 -43.26
C GLY A 12 -25.49 10.15 -41.75
N LEU A 13 -26.61 10.71 -41.26
CA LEU A 13 -26.82 11.08 -39.85
C LEU A 13 -27.78 10.14 -39.10
N MET A 14 -27.34 9.58 -37.97
CA MET A 14 -28.04 9.52 -36.66
C MET A 14 -27.09 8.87 -35.62
N LEU A 15 -26.58 9.56 -34.60
CA LEU A 15 -27.23 10.04 -33.36
C LEU A 15 -27.73 8.94 -32.39
N VAL A 16 -26.88 8.61 -31.40
CA VAL A 16 -27.26 8.46 -29.98
C VAL A 16 -26.15 9.06 -29.12
N LEU A 17 -26.50 9.69 -27.99
CA LEU A 17 -25.57 10.32 -27.05
C LEU A 17 -25.06 9.31 -25.99
N GLY A 18 -23.78 9.40 -25.63
CA GLY A 18 -23.21 8.73 -24.46
C GLY A 18 -22.43 9.75 -23.63
N GLN A 19 -22.87 10.02 -22.40
CA GLN A 19 -22.25 11.05 -21.54
C GLN A 19 -21.03 10.54 -20.78
N SER A 20 -20.17 11.49 -20.39
CA SER A 20 -19.03 11.29 -19.51
C SER A 20 -19.43 10.67 -18.17
N ILE A 21 -18.88 9.50 -17.86
CA ILE A 21 -18.86 8.95 -16.51
C ILE A 21 -17.47 9.20 -15.92
N TRP A 22 -17.40 9.89 -14.79
CA TRP A 22 -16.16 10.07 -14.04
C TRP A 22 -15.81 8.73 -13.36
N GLY A 23 -14.94 7.95 -14.01
CA GLY A 23 -14.13 6.96 -13.27
C GLY A 23 -13.03 7.69 -12.48
N PRO A 24 -12.55 7.13 -11.36
CA PRO A 24 -11.29 7.58 -10.79
C PRO A 24 -10.15 7.25 -11.77
N ASP A 25 -9.21 8.16 -11.95
CA ASP A 25 -7.99 7.90 -12.71
C ASP A 25 -7.15 6.82 -12.00
N MET A 26 -7.37 5.56 -12.38
CA MET A 26 -6.42 4.49 -12.11
C MET A 26 -5.25 4.71 -13.06
N ALA A 27 -4.18 5.31 -12.54
CA ALA A 27 -2.93 5.49 -13.26
C ALA A 27 -2.48 4.11 -13.78
N ASP A 28 -2.42 3.97 -15.11
CA ASP A 28 -2.14 2.68 -15.74
C ASP A 28 -0.73 2.23 -15.36
N ALA A 29 -0.59 0.96 -14.99
CA ALA A 29 0.68 0.45 -14.48
C ALA A 29 1.68 0.41 -15.63
N ALA A 30 2.80 1.14 -15.51
CA ALA A 30 3.76 1.31 -16.59
C ALA A 30 4.16 -0.03 -17.22
N THR A 31 3.86 -0.17 -18.51
CA THR A 31 4.10 -1.40 -19.28
C THR A 31 5.56 -1.78 -19.29
N GLU A 32 5.85 -3.08 -19.50
CA GLU A 32 7.21 -3.59 -19.61
C GLU A 32 7.93 -2.97 -20.82
N GLY A 33 8.64 -1.87 -20.59
CA GLY A 33 9.24 -1.00 -21.61
C GLY A 33 9.21 0.49 -21.27
N GLY A 34 8.43 0.94 -20.27
CA GLY A 34 8.46 2.32 -19.79
C GLY A 34 9.76 2.69 -19.07
N GLN A 35 10.19 3.96 -19.19
CA GLN A 35 11.34 4.53 -18.47
C GLN A 35 11.21 4.28 -16.96
N ARG A 36 12.29 3.86 -16.31
CA ARG A 36 12.31 3.55 -14.87
C ARG A 36 13.09 4.61 -14.10
N ILE A 37 12.65 4.90 -12.88
CA ILE A 37 13.47 5.66 -11.94
C ILE A 37 14.66 4.77 -11.56
N LYS A 38 15.87 5.30 -11.76
CA LYS A 38 17.13 4.67 -11.38
C LYS A 38 17.59 5.14 -10.00
N ASP A 39 17.44 6.43 -9.73
CA ASP A 39 17.96 7.08 -8.52
C ASP A 39 17.15 8.34 -8.17
N ILE A 40 17.13 8.74 -6.89
CA ILE A 40 16.42 9.93 -6.42
C ILE A 40 17.25 10.65 -5.35
N ALA A 41 17.60 11.92 -5.62
CA ALA A 41 18.23 12.81 -4.65
C ALA A 41 17.19 13.78 -4.06
N TYR A 42 16.96 13.67 -2.74
CA TYR A 42 15.88 14.36 -2.01
C TYR A 42 14.49 14.14 -2.65
N ASP A 43 13.59 15.13 -2.57
CA ASP A 43 12.29 15.15 -3.23
C ASP A 43 12.34 15.74 -4.66
N ASN A 44 13.51 16.20 -5.12
CA ASN A 44 13.62 17.23 -6.16
C ASN A 44 14.46 16.88 -7.40
N ALA A 45 15.30 15.85 -7.34
CA ALA A 45 16.06 15.36 -8.50
C ALA A 45 15.82 13.85 -8.70
N ILE A 46 15.34 13.46 -9.89
CA ILE A 46 15.05 12.08 -10.26
C ILE A 46 15.88 11.72 -11.48
N LEU A 47 16.72 10.69 -11.36
CA LEU A 47 17.48 10.11 -12.46
C LEU A 47 16.72 8.93 -13.05
N MET A 48 16.55 8.93 -14.37
CA MET A 48 15.95 7.82 -15.12
C MET A 48 17.02 6.80 -15.56
N ASP A 49 16.59 5.58 -15.86
CA ASP A 49 17.46 4.50 -16.37
C ASP A 49 18.09 4.82 -17.73
N ASP A 50 17.36 5.52 -18.61
CA ASP A 50 17.87 6.08 -19.86
C ASP A 50 18.92 7.20 -19.67
N GLY A 51 19.10 7.70 -18.44
CA GLY A 51 20.09 8.72 -18.08
C GLY A 51 19.61 10.16 -18.29
N SER A 52 18.34 10.35 -18.67
CA SER A 52 17.64 11.63 -18.52
C SER A 52 17.35 11.92 -17.05
N MET A 53 17.14 13.20 -16.73
CA MET A 53 17.02 13.64 -15.34
C MET A 53 15.96 14.73 -15.19
N TRP A 54 15.08 14.58 -14.20
CA TRP A 54 14.09 15.59 -13.83
C TRP A 54 14.59 16.41 -12.64
N THR A 55 14.63 17.73 -12.76
CA THR A 55 14.92 18.66 -11.65
C THR A 55 13.73 19.56 -11.36
N LEU A 56 13.52 19.93 -10.10
CA LEU A 56 12.41 20.80 -9.68
C LEU A 56 12.70 22.29 -9.92
N MET A 57 11.69 23.01 -10.39
CA MET A 57 11.73 24.44 -10.68
C MET A 57 11.63 25.32 -9.43
N ILE A 58 12.05 26.59 -9.58
CA ILE A 58 12.01 27.65 -8.54
C ILE A 58 10.62 27.85 -7.94
N ASP A 59 9.55 27.53 -8.66
CA ASP A 59 8.15 27.65 -8.20
C ASP A 59 7.71 26.52 -7.24
N GLY A 60 8.55 25.51 -7.02
CA GLY A 60 8.25 24.35 -6.19
C GLY A 60 7.20 23.40 -6.80
N LYS A 61 6.87 23.53 -8.10
CA LYS A 61 5.76 22.79 -8.75
C LYS A 61 6.11 22.26 -10.14
N GLY A 62 6.84 23.02 -10.94
CA GLY A 62 7.33 22.57 -12.25
C GLY A 62 8.49 21.58 -12.11
N LYS A 63 8.67 20.71 -13.11
CA LYS A 63 9.88 19.90 -13.29
C LYS A 63 10.45 20.08 -14.68
N VAL A 64 11.76 20.26 -14.79
CA VAL A 64 12.50 20.31 -16.06
C VAL A 64 13.05 18.92 -16.34
N LEU A 65 12.61 18.30 -17.43
CA LEU A 65 13.31 17.16 -18.01
C LEU A 65 14.56 17.65 -18.74
N THR A 66 15.71 17.15 -18.34
CA THR A 66 16.96 17.27 -19.08
C THR A 66 17.25 15.93 -19.76
N PRO A 67 17.11 15.83 -21.10
CA PRO A 67 17.60 14.67 -21.86
C PRO A 67 19.10 14.51 -21.62
N GLY A 68 19.55 13.33 -21.20
CA GLY A 68 20.82 13.22 -20.48
C GLY A 68 21.63 11.96 -20.77
N ASN A 69 22.93 12.10 -20.53
CA ASN A 69 23.88 11.01 -20.45
C ASN A 69 24.27 10.73 -18.99
N VAL A 70 23.36 10.93 -18.03
CA VAL A 70 23.69 10.87 -16.60
C VAL A 70 23.81 9.42 -16.14
N ALA A 71 24.86 9.12 -15.39
CA ALA A 71 25.17 7.80 -14.84
C ALA A 71 24.79 7.71 -13.35
N SER A 72 25.05 8.74 -12.56
CA SER A 72 24.72 8.83 -11.13
C SER A 72 24.56 10.28 -10.68
N ILE A 73 23.90 10.48 -9.54
CA ILE A 73 23.63 11.78 -8.91
C ILE A 73 23.96 11.73 -7.41
N SER A 74 24.22 12.88 -6.80
CA SER A 74 24.25 13.07 -5.35
C SER A 74 23.92 14.52 -4.98
N GLU A 75 23.14 14.68 -3.93
CA GLU A 75 22.70 15.94 -3.35
C GLU A 75 23.81 16.72 -2.66
N THR A 76 23.95 18.02 -2.98
CA THR A 76 24.69 18.95 -2.11
C THR A 76 23.76 19.68 -1.16
N SER A 77 22.51 19.90 -1.59
CA SER A 77 21.44 20.51 -0.80
C SER A 77 20.08 20.01 -1.31
N ARG A 78 18.98 20.53 -0.76
CA ARG A 78 17.62 20.21 -1.24
C ARG A 78 17.38 20.57 -2.72
N TYR A 79 18.08 21.57 -3.26
CA TYR A 79 17.81 22.10 -4.61
C TYR A 79 19.00 21.99 -5.59
N ALA A 80 20.17 21.57 -5.11
CA ALA A 80 21.41 21.52 -5.88
C ALA A 80 22.17 20.21 -5.64
N GLY A 81 23.02 19.83 -6.58
CA GLY A 81 23.78 18.58 -6.49
C GLY A 81 24.81 18.42 -7.60
N LEU A 82 25.55 17.32 -7.50
CA LEU A 82 26.58 16.89 -8.44
C LEU A 82 26.17 15.56 -9.08
N GLY A 83 26.63 15.30 -10.30
CA GLY A 83 26.40 14.03 -11.00
C GLY A 83 27.59 13.62 -11.86
N VAL A 84 27.63 12.35 -12.21
CA VAL A 84 28.61 11.80 -13.17
C VAL A 84 27.87 11.42 -14.45
N THR A 85 28.42 11.77 -15.61
CA THR A 85 27.91 11.28 -16.91
C THR A 85 28.49 9.92 -17.28
N ARG A 86 27.87 9.17 -18.20
CA ARG A 86 28.40 7.88 -18.68
C ARG A 86 29.75 8.01 -19.40
N ASP A 87 30.11 9.21 -19.84
CA ASP A 87 31.42 9.59 -20.38
C ASP A 87 32.35 10.25 -19.34
N GLY A 88 32.08 10.03 -18.03
CA GLY A 88 32.99 10.33 -16.93
C GLY A 88 33.18 11.82 -16.62
N LYS A 89 32.22 12.68 -16.99
CA LYS A 89 32.26 14.13 -16.71
C LYS A 89 31.48 14.47 -15.45
N LEU A 90 31.94 15.49 -14.72
CA LEU A 90 31.16 16.13 -13.67
C LEU A 90 30.06 16.98 -14.29
N ILE A 91 28.84 16.84 -13.78
CA ILE A 91 27.75 17.82 -13.94
C ILE A 91 27.36 18.40 -12.59
N GLU A 92 26.85 19.62 -12.61
CA GLU A 92 26.23 20.30 -11.46
C GLU A 92 24.85 20.84 -11.84
N TRP A 93 23.93 20.91 -10.89
CA TRP A 93 22.64 21.59 -11.04
C TRP A 93 22.30 22.40 -9.79
N ASP A 94 21.37 23.35 -9.96
CA ASP A 94 20.86 24.24 -8.91
C ASP A 94 19.39 24.57 -9.20
N MET A 95 18.72 25.27 -8.29
CA MET A 95 17.28 25.55 -8.32
C MET A 95 16.83 26.21 -9.63
N GLY A 96 16.04 25.49 -10.43
CA GLY A 96 15.56 25.96 -11.74
C GLY A 96 16.60 26.04 -12.86
N LEU A 97 17.81 25.49 -12.68
CA LEU A 97 18.82 25.37 -13.72
C LEU A 97 18.93 23.91 -14.18
N SER A 98 18.92 23.69 -15.50
CA SER A 98 19.26 22.38 -16.07
C SER A 98 20.70 22.00 -15.70
N PRO A 99 21.00 20.71 -15.46
CA PRO A 99 22.35 20.24 -15.22
C PRO A 99 23.32 20.67 -16.32
N ARG A 100 24.47 21.20 -15.92
CA ARG A 100 25.55 21.68 -16.80
C ARG A 100 26.85 20.93 -16.49
N ALA A 101 27.68 20.70 -17.51
CA ALA A 101 29.00 20.12 -17.31
C ALA A 101 29.94 21.12 -16.63
N VAL A 102 30.75 20.66 -15.67
CA VAL A 102 31.80 21.46 -15.04
C VAL A 102 33.08 21.33 -15.86
N GLU A 103 33.58 22.45 -16.37
CA GLU A 103 34.71 22.47 -17.30
C GLU A 103 35.99 21.87 -16.68
N GLY A 104 36.73 21.09 -17.48
CA GLY A 104 37.96 20.41 -17.06
C GLY A 104 37.77 19.23 -16.09
N GLN A 105 36.54 18.93 -15.62
CA GLN A 105 36.29 17.83 -14.69
C GLN A 105 35.86 16.55 -15.43
N THR A 106 36.86 15.78 -15.86
CA THR A 106 36.73 14.46 -16.50
C THR A 106 37.38 13.37 -15.66
N GLY A 107 37.10 12.10 -16.02
CA GLY A 107 37.63 10.92 -15.36
C GLY A 107 36.98 10.64 -14.00
N LEU A 108 35.70 10.96 -13.83
CA LEU A 108 34.96 10.75 -12.59
C LEU A 108 34.39 9.32 -12.49
N LYS A 109 34.59 8.72 -11.31
CA LYS A 109 34.08 7.42 -10.88
C LYS A 109 32.80 7.57 -10.04
N GLN A 110 32.77 8.56 -9.14
CA GLN A 110 31.69 8.74 -8.16
C GLN A 110 31.52 10.22 -7.76
N VAL A 111 30.31 10.59 -7.34
CA VAL A 111 30.00 11.82 -6.57
C VAL A 111 29.42 11.44 -5.20
N ALA A 112 29.69 12.25 -4.19
CA ALA A 112 29.03 12.17 -2.88
C ALA A 112 29.05 13.54 -2.21
N GLY A 113 27.88 14.19 -2.10
CA GLY A 113 27.80 15.56 -1.57
C GLY A 113 28.58 16.56 -2.39
N TYR A 114 29.39 17.38 -1.72
CA TYR A 114 30.29 18.36 -2.33
C TYR A 114 31.58 17.75 -2.92
N TYR A 115 31.74 16.43 -2.88
CA TYR A 115 32.95 15.71 -3.26
C TYR A 115 32.75 14.87 -4.53
N TRP A 116 33.81 14.73 -5.32
CA TRP A 116 33.88 13.74 -6.40
C TRP A 116 35.17 12.93 -6.35
N LEU A 117 35.06 11.66 -6.72
CA LEU A 117 36.14 10.70 -6.84
C LEU A 117 36.47 10.48 -8.31
N LYS A 118 37.76 10.53 -8.66
CA LYS A 118 38.26 10.20 -9.99
C LYS A 118 38.78 8.77 -10.08
N GLU A 119 38.86 8.26 -11.30
CA GLU A 119 39.36 6.90 -11.62
C GLU A 119 40.85 6.71 -11.28
N ASP A 120 41.60 7.80 -11.03
CA ASP A 120 42.97 7.77 -10.49
C ASP A 120 43.01 7.63 -8.94
N GLY A 121 41.86 7.39 -8.31
CA GLY A 121 41.72 7.27 -6.86
C GLY A 121 41.86 8.59 -6.11
N THR A 122 41.77 9.75 -6.77
CA THR A 122 41.88 11.07 -6.11
C THR A 122 40.51 11.69 -5.83
N VAL A 123 40.34 12.21 -4.61
CA VAL A 123 39.13 12.96 -4.22
C VAL A 123 39.31 14.46 -4.46
N TRP A 124 38.26 15.13 -4.91
CA TRP A 124 38.23 16.55 -5.26
C TRP A 124 36.99 17.25 -4.68
N THR A 125 37.08 18.56 -4.56
CA THR A 125 35.95 19.49 -4.35
C THR A 125 36.11 20.71 -5.26
N SER A 126 35.17 21.66 -5.20
CA SER A 126 35.29 22.97 -5.86
C SER A 126 36.51 23.80 -5.43
N LYS A 127 37.24 23.39 -4.37
CA LYS A 127 38.51 23.99 -3.92
C LYS A 127 39.75 23.27 -4.47
N GLY A 128 39.58 22.23 -5.29
CA GLY A 128 40.66 21.43 -5.89
C GLY A 128 40.78 20.03 -5.29
N LYS A 129 41.92 19.37 -5.54
CA LYS A 129 42.24 18.03 -5.03
C LYS A 129 42.39 18.05 -3.51
N MET A 130 41.80 17.07 -2.85
CA MET A 130 41.95 16.85 -1.41
C MET A 130 43.31 16.22 -1.09
N LYS A 131 43.95 16.66 -0.01
CA LYS A 131 45.24 16.12 0.47
C LYS A 131 44.98 14.97 1.44
N GLY A 132 45.74 13.88 1.33
CA GLY A 132 45.57 12.72 2.22
C GLY A 132 44.36 11.85 1.85
N LEU A 133 43.79 12.04 0.66
CA LEU A 133 42.74 11.24 0.06
C LEU A 133 43.18 10.78 -1.33
N GLU A 134 44.24 9.99 -1.34
CA GLU A 134 44.82 9.31 -2.50
C GLU A 134 44.52 7.79 -2.43
N ASN A 135 44.40 7.15 -3.60
CA ASN A 135 44.06 5.72 -3.74
C ASN A 135 42.68 5.35 -3.13
N ILE A 136 41.70 6.26 -3.24
CA ILE A 136 40.33 6.07 -2.75
C ILE A 136 39.52 5.23 -3.75
N GLU A 137 38.83 4.20 -3.26
CA GLU A 137 37.94 3.34 -4.04
C GLU A 137 36.48 3.80 -4.00
N HIS A 138 36.03 4.24 -2.82
CA HIS A 138 34.65 4.67 -2.57
C HIS A 138 34.62 5.92 -1.69
N ILE A 139 33.66 6.79 -1.95
CA ILE A 139 33.30 7.93 -1.10
C ILE A 139 31.86 7.79 -0.61
N GLY A 140 31.54 8.44 0.50
CA GLY A 140 30.18 8.52 1.05
C GLY A 140 29.97 9.86 1.74
N TYR A 141 28.73 10.35 1.72
CA TYR A 141 28.33 11.63 2.30
C TYR A 141 26.92 11.53 2.87
N GLY A 142 26.65 12.31 3.91
CA GLY A 142 25.30 12.50 4.45
C GLY A 142 25.31 13.33 5.72
N ASP A 143 24.28 14.16 5.89
CA ASP A 143 24.14 15.18 6.94
C ASP A 143 25.43 15.98 7.23
N ARG A 144 26.10 16.41 6.14
CA ARG A 144 27.38 17.17 6.13
C ARG A 144 28.63 16.39 6.56
N PHE A 145 28.49 15.15 7.00
CA PHE A 145 29.62 14.24 7.22
C PHE A 145 30.06 13.62 5.90
N PHE A 146 31.36 13.33 5.79
CA PHE A 146 31.98 12.67 4.65
C PHE A 146 32.91 11.55 5.12
N ALA A 147 32.91 10.43 4.40
CA ALA A 147 33.86 9.34 4.59
C ALA A 147 34.44 8.87 3.24
N ALA A 148 35.65 8.32 3.27
CA ALA A 148 36.33 7.77 2.11
C ALA A 148 37.04 6.46 2.49
N LEU A 149 37.01 5.48 1.59
CA LEU A 149 37.68 4.19 1.77
C LEU A 149 38.79 4.03 0.72
N SER A 150 40.02 3.80 1.16
CA SER A 150 41.13 3.50 0.24
C SER A 150 41.15 2.04 -0.23
N SER A 151 41.87 1.78 -1.33
CA SER A 151 42.21 0.44 -1.79
C SER A 151 43.13 -0.32 -0.81
N SER A 152 43.85 0.39 0.08
CA SER A 152 44.56 -0.19 1.23
C SER A 152 43.63 -0.57 2.40
N GLY A 153 42.31 -0.35 2.28
CA GLY A 153 41.31 -0.66 3.29
C GLY A 153 41.17 0.42 4.37
N GLU A 154 41.83 1.55 4.24
CA GLU A 154 41.81 2.59 5.27
C GLU A 154 40.54 3.44 5.14
N LEU A 155 39.72 3.42 6.20
CA LEU A 155 38.49 4.20 6.26
C LEU A 155 38.80 5.54 6.93
N TYR A 156 38.58 6.62 6.19
CA TYR A 156 38.77 8.00 6.60
C TYR A 156 37.43 8.68 6.85
N PHE A 157 37.36 9.56 7.85
CA PHE A 157 36.24 10.48 8.10
C PHE A 157 36.73 11.91 8.09
N GLN A 158 35.87 12.84 7.64
CA GLN A 158 36.09 14.26 7.85
C GLN A 158 35.94 14.63 9.33
N ASP A 159 36.86 15.46 9.83
CA ASP A 159 36.74 16.11 11.14
C ASP A 159 35.48 17.00 11.18
N SER A 160 34.71 16.88 12.27
CA SER A 160 33.44 17.60 12.48
C SER A 160 33.62 19.09 12.78
N TYR A 161 34.81 19.49 13.24
CA TYR A 161 35.17 20.86 13.60
C TYR A 161 36.14 21.49 12.60
N GLN A 162 36.90 20.68 11.85
CA GLN A 162 37.89 21.14 10.86
C GLN A 162 37.55 20.65 9.45
N ALA A 163 36.92 21.53 8.66
CA ALA A 163 36.64 21.25 7.25
C ALA A 163 37.90 20.85 6.48
N TYR A 164 37.80 19.77 5.70
CA TYR A 164 38.89 19.20 4.88
C TYR A 164 40.08 18.58 5.64
N VAL A 165 39.97 18.41 6.95
CA VAL A 165 40.85 17.50 7.72
C VAL A 165 40.20 16.13 7.76
N PHE A 166 40.97 15.07 7.52
CA PHE A 166 40.47 13.69 7.48
C PHE A 166 41.28 12.80 8.43
N HIS A 167 40.59 12.05 9.27
CA HIS A 167 41.18 11.12 10.25
C HIS A 167 40.88 9.68 9.87
N LYS A 168 41.85 8.78 10.00
CA LYS A 168 41.66 7.34 9.82
C LYS A 168 40.90 6.77 11.02
N VAL A 169 39.71 6.23 10.78
CA VAL A 169 38.88 5.57 11.80
C VAL A 169 38.98 4.05 11.77
N GLY A 170 39.59 3.44 10.75
CA GLY A 170 39.63 1.98 10.69
C GLY A 170 40.44 1.39 9.56
N THR A 171 40.45 0.06 9.55
CA THR A 171 40.95 -0.75 8.44
C THR A 171 39.96 -1.85 8.12
N VAL A 172 39.37 -1.74 6.93
CA VAL A 172 38.44 -2.66 6.30
C VAL A 172 39.25 -3.83 5.73
N PRO A 173 39.05 -5.09 6.17
CA PRO A 173 39.90 -6.21 5.75
C PRO A 173 39.82 -6.57 4.26
N ASP A 174 38.70 -6.26 3.61
CA ASP A 174 38.49 -6.38 2.17
C ASP A 174 37.72 -5.13 1.69
N PRO A 175 38.43 -4.11 1.17
CA PRO A 175 37.77 -2.95 0.56
C PRO A 175 37.23 -3.26 -0.84
N SER A 176 37.76 -4.27 -1.53
CA SER A 176 37.39 -4.62 -2.90
C SER A 176 36.02 -5.27 -3.02
N ALA A 177 35.54 -5.89 -1.94
CA ALA A 177 34.18 -6.41 -1.83
C ALA A 177 33.15 -5.37 -1.37
N VAL A 178 33.55 -4.14 -1.04
CA VAL A 178 32.61 -3.03 -0.75
C VAL A 178 31.99 -2.54 -2.06
N THR A 179 30.73 -2.12 -2.03
CA THR A 179 29.99 -1.62 -3.21
C THR A 179 29.41 -0.22 -2.99
N ALA A 180 29.11 0.16 -1.75
CA ALA A 180 28.60 1.49 -1.40
C ALA A 180 28.97 1.88 0.05
N ILE A 181 29.03 3.19 0.29
CA ILE A 181 29.22 3.79 1.62
C ILE A 181 28.11 4.83 1.84
N ALA A 182 27.29 4.63 2.87
CA ALA A 182 26.36 5.65 3.37
C ALA A 182 26.89 6.25 4.68
N VAL A 183 26.78 7.56 4.86
CA VAL A 183 27.35 8.29 6.01
C VAL A 183 26.25 9.10 6.71
N TYR A 184 26.21 9.07 8.04
CA TYR A 184 25.27 9.86 8.85
C TYR A 184 25.77 9.97 10.30
N ASP A 185 25.68 11.15 10.94
CA ASP A 185 25.90 11.33 12.40
C ASP A 185 27.20 10.69 12.94
N GLY A 186 28.33 10.90 12.26
CA GLY A 186 29.62 10.28 12.64
C GLY A 186 29.73 8.77 12.38
N ARG A 187 28.87 8.21 11.52
CA ARG A 187 28.79 6.76 11.21
C ARG A 187 28.93 6.52 9.71
N ALA A 188 29.51 5.38 9.34
CA ALA A 188 29.62 4.92 7.95
C ALA A 188 29.16 3.45 7.86
N ALA A 189 28.10 3.23 7.09
CA ALA A 189 27.62 1.90 6.74
C ALA A 189 28.26 1.49 5.41
N LEU A 190 29.10 0.45 5.46
CA LEU A 190 29.73 -0.15 4.29
C LEU A 190 28.89 -1.35 3.84
N LEU A 191 28.32 -1.27 2.64
CA LEU A 191 27.64 -2.37 1.98
C LEU A 191 28.65 -3.22 1.21
N TYR A 192 28.59 -4.53 1.38
CA TYR A 192 29.39 -5.51 0.65
C TYR A 192 28.62 -6.15 -0.50
N ASN A 193 29.34 -6.66 -1.50
CA ASN A 193 28.81 -7.37 -2.67
C ASN A 193 27.96 -8.62 -2.35
N ASN A 194 28.12 -9.19 -1.14
CA ASN A 194 27.34 -10.31 -0.61
C ASN A 194 26.12 -9.88 0.24
N GLY A 195 25.79 -8.57 0.26
CA GLY A 195 24.66 -8.01 1.02
C GLY A 195 24.94 -7.77 2.51
N LYS A 196 26.13 -8.12 3.03
CA LYS A 196 26.53 -7.78 4.40
C LYS A 196 26.66 -6.26 4.53
N VAL A 197 26.20 -5.72 5.66
CA VAL A 197 26.51 -4.35 6.08
C VAL A 197 27.45 -4.39 7.29
N VAL A 198 28.45 -3.51 7.32
CA VAL A 198 29.29 -3.27 8.50
C VAL A 198 29.26 -1.79 8.82
N LEU A 199 29.08 -1.45 10.10
CA LEU A 199 28.90 -0.09 10.58
C LEU A 199 30.13 0.35 11.39
N TYR A 200 30.76 1.45 10.99
CA TYR A 200 31.88 2.07 11.70
C TYR A 200 31.40 3.38 12.32
N HIS A 201 31.73 3.63 13.58
CA HIS A 201 31.41 4.88 14.30
C HIS A 201 32.71 5.65 14.62
N THR A 202 32.65 6.98 14.67
CA THR A 202 33.74 7.85 15.11
C THR A 202 33.90 7.93 16.64
N PHE A 203 33.07 7.21 17.41
CA PHE A 203 32.97 7.32 18.87
C PHE A 203 32.99 5.98 19.64
N ASP A 204 32.78 4.83 18.97
CA ASP A 204 32.84 3.51 19.62
C ASP A 204 34.25 2.93 19.47
N PHE A 205 35.08 3.09 20.51
CA PHE A 205 36.48 2.67 20.55
C PHE A 205 36.73 1.50 21.51
N ASP A 206 37.83 0.77 21.32
CA ASP A 206 38.41 -0.10 22.34
C ASP A 206 39.19 0.71 23.40
N ASP A 207 39.68 0.03 24.44
CA ASP A 207 40.46 0.64 25.54
C ASP A 207 41.77 1.32 25.09
N ASN A 208 42.18 1.15 23.81
CA ASN A 208 43.35 1.76 23.20
C ASN A 208 43.00 2.93 22.26
N GLY A 209 41.72 3.30 22.14
CA GLY A 209 41.27 4.36 21.24
C GLY A 209 41.15 3.95 19.77
N LYS A 210 40.99 2.65 19.48
CA LYS A 210 40.80 2.12 18.11
C LYS A 210 39.33 1.77 17.86
N PRO A 211 38.66 2.26 16.80
CA PRO A 211 37.24 1.98 16.58
C PRO A 211 36.89 0.50 16.42
N ILE A 212 35.78 0.11 17.03
CA ILE A 212 35.21 -1.24 17.00
C ILE A 212 34.10 -1.26 15.93
N PRO A 213 34.22 -2.06 14.85
CA PRO A 213 33.17 -2.16 13.84
C PRO A 213 31.97 -2.97 14.36
N PHE A 214 30.78 -2.38 14.31
CA PHE A 214 29.53 -3.07 14.62
C PHE A 214 29.06 -3.90 13.41
N ILE A 215 28.75 -5.17 13.64
CA ILE A 215 28.21 -6.08 12.61
C ILE A 215 26.73 -6.31 12.92
N GLY A 216 25.86 -5.73 12.10
CA GLY A 216 24.40 -5.86 12.23
C GLY A 216 23.74 -6.34 10.95
N SER A 217 22.60 -7.02 11.08
CA SER A 217 21.74 -7.39 9.96
C SER A 217 20.79 -6.23 9.61
N ALA A 218 21.04 -5.55 8.51
CA ALA A 218 20.10 -4.57 7.96
C ALA A 218 18.89 -5.29 7.32
N ASN A 219 17.69 -4.75 7.51
CA ASN A 219 16.47 -5.19 6.84
C ASN A 219 15.87 -4.02 6.05
N MET A 220 15.64 -4.20 4.75
CA MET A 220 14.93 -3.22 3.92
C MET A 220 13.44 -3.58 3.88
N THR A 221 12.59 -2.73 4.43
CA THR A 221 11.13 -2.82 4.30
C THR A 221 10.63 -1.70 3.39
N VAL A 222 10.20 -2.07 2.19
CA VAL A 222 9.62 -1.15 1.20
C VAL A 222 8.15 -0.92 1.53
N VAL A 223 7.75 0.34 1.70
CA VAL A 223 6.37 0.74 1.97
C VAL A 223 5.85 1.59 0.82
N SER A 224 4.93 1.02 0.02
CA SER A 224 4.16 1.74 -0.99
C SER A 224 2.79 2.12 -0.44
N THR A 225 2.03 2.93 -1.20
CA THR A 225 0.61 3.17 -0.96
C THR A 225 -0.21 1.86 -0.96
N GLU A 226 0.23 0.85 -1.70
CA GLU A 226 -0.40 -0.47 -1.76
C GLU A 226 -0.04 -1.37 -0.58
N THR A 227 1.06 -1.13 0.14
CA THR A 227 1.49 -1.97 1.28
C THR A 227 0.39 -2.11 2.33
N ALA A 228 -0.37 -1.04 2.61
CA ALA A 228 -1.53 -1.11 3.52
C ALA A 228 -2.64 -2.04 3.01
N ALA A 229 -2.89 -2.04 1.69
CA ALA A 229 -3.87 -2.93 1.05
C ALA A 229 -3.37 -4.40 1.01
N LEU A 230 -2.07 -4.61 0.76
CA LEU A 230 -1.43 -5.92 0.77
C LEU A 230 -1.42 -6.55 2.18
N VAL A 231 -1.07 -5.76 3.21
CA VAL A 231 -1.15 -6.18 4.62
C VAL A 231 -2.60 -6.52 5.00
N LYS A 232 -3.57 -5.66 4.68
CA LYS A 232 -4.99 -5.96 4.92
C LYS A 232 -5.43 -7.24 4.20
N LYS A 233 -5.03 -7.45 2.94
CA LYS A 233 -5.36 -8.65 2.16
C LYS A 233 -4.73 -9.91 2.75
N ALA A 234 -3.50 -9.83 3.27
CA ALA A 234 -2.84 -10.93 3.98
C ALA A 234 -3.57 -11.28 5.29
N MET A 235 -3.98 -10.28 6.08
CA MET A 235 -4.78 -10.48 7.30
C MET A 235 -6.18 -11.04 7.00
N GLN A 236 -6.84 -10.57 5.93
CA GLN A 236 -8.13 -11.09 5.49
C GLN A 236 -8.06 -12.56 5.06
N GLY A 237 -6.97 -12.97 4.39
CA GLY A 237 -6.78 -14.34 3.92
C GLY A 237 -7.98 -14.85 3.12
N SER A 238 -8.56 -15.98 3.55
CA SER A 238 -9.74 -16.58 2.92
C SER A 238 -11.02 -15.76 3.07
N LEU A 239 -11.10 -14.81 4.02
CA LEU A 239 -12.28 -13.97 4.23
C LEU A 239 -12.53 -13.00 3.07
N ALA A 240 -11.49 -12.64 2.31
CA ALA A 240 -11.62 -11.82 1.11
C ALA A 240 -12.63 -12.41 0.11
N ASN A 241 -12.82 -13.74 0.10
CA ASN A 241 -13.81 -14.44 -0.73
C ASN A 241 -15.28 -14.12 -0.36
N TYR A 242 -15.55 -13.41 0.74
CA TYR A 242 -16.90 -12.93 1.07
C TYR A 242 -17.19 -11.53 0.52
N VAL A 243 -16.17 -10.74 0.18
CA VAL A 243 -16.34 -9.40 -0.41
C VAL A 243 -17.05 -9.51 -1.76
N GLY A 244 -17.99 -8.60 -2.01
CA GLY A 244 -18.87 -8.61 -3.19
C GLY A 244 -20.10 -9.54 -3.06
N LYS A 245 -20.17 -10.45 -2.09
CA LYS A 245 -21.35 -11.33 -1.91
C LYS A 245 -22.51 -10.59 -1.27
N SER A 246 -23.71 -10.82 -1.80
CA SER A 246 -24.96 -10.32 -1.24
C SER A 246 -25.65 -11.33 -0.33
N TYR A 247 -26.28 -10.82 0.72
CA TYR A 247 -27.08 -11.57 1.70
C TYR A 247 -28.38 -10.82 1.99
N TRP A 248 -29.36 -11.53 2.54
CA TRP A 248 -30.56 -10.92 3.12
C TRP A 248 -30.55 -11.07 4.63
N VAL A 249 -30.70 -9.95 5.36
CA VAL A 249 -30.76 -9.93 6.83
C VAL A 249 -31.97 -10.73 7.30
N ASN A 250 -31.79 -11.59 8.30
CA ASN A 250 -32.89 -12.31 8.97
C ASN A 250 -33.10 -11.79 10.40
N TYR A 251 -32.20 -12.17 11.33
CA TYR A 251 -32.10 -11.61 12.68
C TYR A 251 -30.64 -11.29 13.00
N PHE A 252 -30.24 -10.03 12.85
CA PHE A 252 -28.88 -9.60 13.14
C PHE A 252 -28.83 -8.16 13.64
N GLN A 253 -28.21 -7.92 14.81
CA GLN A 253 -27.92 -6.59 15.39
C GLN A 253 -29.09 -5.58 15.41
N GLY A 254 -30.35 -6.04 15.46
CA GLY A 254 -31.52 -5.16 15.40
C GLY A 254 -31.70 -4.42 14.06
N TRP A 255 -31.08 -4.90 12.98
CA TRP A 255 -31.23 -4.33 11.63
C TRP A 255 -32.56 -4.72 11.00
N ASP A 256 -33.02 -3.94 10.01
CA ASP A 256 -34.28 -4.15 9.31
C ASP A 256 -34.35 -5.57 8.70
N ARG A 257 -35.38 -6.33 9.08
CA ARG A 257 -35.54 -7.73 8.63
C ARG A 257 -35.83 -7.82 7.14
N ILE A 258 -35.31 -8.88 6.52
CA ILE A 258 -35.52 -9.24 5.11
C ILE A 258 -35.11 -8.10 4.14
N MET A 259 -34.04 -7.36 4.49
CA MET A 259 -33.40 -6.37 3.63
C MET A 259 -32.13 -6.94 2.97
N LYS A 260 -31.80 -6.48 1.76
CA LYS A 260 -30.59 -6.91 1.04
C LYS A 260 -29.37 -6.06 1.43
N VAL A 261 -28.29 -6.75 1.77
CA VAL A 261 -26.94 -6.19 1.99
C VAL A 261 -25.91 -6.85 1.06
N THR A 262 -24.81 -6.16 0.80
CA THR A 262 -23.61 -6.72 0.16
C THR A 262 -22.40 -6.46 1.05
N VAL A 263 -21.54 -7.46 1.26
CA VAL A 263 -20.25 -7.26 1.95
C VAL A 263 -19.34 -6.45 1.04
N THR A 264 -18.89 -5.28 1.49
CA THR A 264 -17.99 -4.39 0.73
C THR A 264 -16.55 -4.40 1.22
N ASP A 265 -16.32 -4.77 2.48
CA ASP A 265 -14.98 -4.99 3.04
C ASP A 265 -15.08 -5.87 4.30
N ILE A 266 -13.95 -6.41 4.76
CA ILE A 266 -13.84 -7.10 6.05
C ILE A 266 -12.58 -6.55 6.73
N LEU A 267 -12.77 -5.62 7.65
CA LEU A 267 -11.67 -4.88 8.26
C LEU A 267 -11.12 -5.67 9.46
N PRO A 268 -9.82 -5.99 9.51
CA PRO A 268 -9.20 -6.43 10.76
C PRO A 268 -9.17 -5.27 11.77
N ASP A 269 -9.19 -5.60 13.06
CA ASP A 269 -8.86 -4.69 14.16
C ASP A 269 -7.48 -5.00 14.78
N ASP A 270 -7.12 -4.23 15.80
CA ASP A 270 -5.87 -4.33 16.56
C ASP A 270 -5.73 -5.61 17.39
N THR A 271 -6.83 -6.35 17.60
CA THR A 271 -6.81 -7.67 18.25
C THR A 271 -6.61 -8.83 17.27
N GLY A 272 -6.64 -8.56 15.96
CA GLY A 272 -6.71 -9.59 14.92
C GLY A 272 -8.11 -10.19 14.74
N SER A 273 -9.14 -9.56 15.32
CA SER A 273 -10.55 -9.84 15.04
C SER A 273 -11.03 -9.02 13.83
N PHE A 274 -12.24 -9.26 13.35
CA PHE A 274 -12.74 -8.71 12.09
C PHE A 274 -14.14 -8.09 12.20
N VAL A 275 -14.29 -6.92 11.60
CA VAL A 275 -15.58 -6.23 11.38
C VAL A 275 -15.98 -6.34 9.91
N ILE A 276 -17.11 -7.00 9.65
CA ILE A 276 -17.71 -7.09 8.32
C ILE A 276 -18.37 -5.75 7.99
N VAL A 277 -17.94 -5.13 6.88
CA VAL A 277 -18.53 -3.89 6.37
C VAL A 277 -19.54 -4.25 5.28
N PHE A 278 -20.80 -3.91 5.52
CA PHE A 278 -21.90 -4.11 4.59
C PHE A 278 -22.37 -2.79 3.98
N LYS A 279 -22.92 -2.86 2.77
CA LYS A 279 -23.64 -1.76 2.12
C LYS A 279 -25.06 -2.21 1.74
N THR A 280 -26.07 -1.40 2.05
CA THR A 280 -27.46 -1.66 1.66
C THR A 280 -27.70 -1.36 0.19
N ALA A 281 -28.85 -1.80 -0.35
CA ALA A 281 -29.32 -1.37 -1.67
C ALA A 281 -29.50 0.17 -1.80
N THR A 282 -29.74 0.87 -0.70
CA THR A 282 -29.82 2.34 -0.62
C THR A 282 -28.46 3.02 -0.41
N GLY A 283 -27.36 2.27 -0.40
CA GLY A 283 -26.00 2.77 -0.25
C GLY A 283 -25.55 3.07 1.20
N LYS A 284 -26.42 2.90 2.20
CA LYS A 284 -26.08 3.03 3.63
C LYS A 284 -25.04 1.98 4.03
N THR A 285 -23.98 2.40 4.71
CA THR A 285 -22.99 1.49 5.29
C THR A 285 -23.47 0.97 6.65
N LEU A 286 -23.23 -0.31 6.91
CA LEU A 286 -23.45 -0.97 8.20
C LEU A 286 -22.19 -1.79 8.57
N LYS A 287 -21.98 -2.03 9.86
CA LYS A 287 -20.81 -2.75 10.39
C LYS A 287 -21.24 -3.78 11.42
N SER A 288 -20.68 -4.99 11.35
CA SER A 288 -20.88 -5.98 12.41
C SER A 288 -20.23 -5.55 13.73
N TYR A 289 -20.53 -6.25 14.83
CA TYR A 289 -19.58 -6.35 15.95
C TYR A 289 -18.27 -7.01 15.47
N SER A 290 -17.16 -6.82 16.18
CA SER A 290 -15.90 -7.49 15.84
C SER A 290 -15.92 -8.95 16.31
N MET A 291 -15.43 -9.87 15.48
CA MET A 291 -15.44 -11.31 15.75
C MET A 291 -14.25 -12.02 15.10
N THR A 292 -13.88 -13.20 15.60
CA THR A 292 -12.77 -13.96 15.00
C THR A 292 -13.13 -14.46 13.59
N SER A 293 -12.12 -14.80 12.79
CA SER A 293 -12.27 -15.23 11.39
C SER A 293 -13.20 -16.44 11.21
N GLY A 294 -13.21 -17.39 12.16
CA GLY A 294 -14.17 -18.51 12.16
C GLY A 294 -15.62 -18.04 12.27
N HIS A 295 -15.89 -17.17 13.26
CA HIS A 295 -17.23 -16.61 13.46
C HIS A 295 -17.73 -15.78 12.26
N VAL A 296 -16.85 -15.14 11.48
CA VAL A 296 -17.24 -14.46 10.22
C VAL A 296 -17.83 -15.47 9.21
N ALA A 297 -17.18 -16.61 9.04
CA ALA A 297 -17.62 -17.66 8.11
C ALA A 297 -18.91 -18.36 8.58
N GLU A 298 -19.02 -18.62 9.89
CA GLU A 298 -20.22 -19.15 10.53
C GLU A 298 -21.39 -18.18 10.42
N LEU A 299 -21.19 -16.90 10.75
CA LEU A 299 -22.24 -15.87 10.68
C LEU A 299 -22.81 -15.71 9.27
N LEU A 300 -21.95 -15.67 8.25
CA LEU A 300 -22.34 -15.54 6.84
C LEU A 300 -22.91 -16.85 6.23
N SER A 301 -22.95 -17.94 7.00
CA SER A 301 -23.64 -19.19 6.62
C SER A 301 -24.85 -19.51 7.53
N ASN A 302 -24.94 -18.87 8.70
CA ASN A 302 -26.01 -19.03 9.68
C ASN A 302 -27.32 -18.39 9.20
N ARG A 303 -28.30 -19.23 8.86
CA ARG A 303 -29.63 -18.82 8.36
C ARG A 303 -30.47 -18.05 9.38
N THR A 304 -30.16 -18.10 10.67
CA THR A 304 -30.80 -17.25 11.69
C THR A 304 -30.38 -15.80 11.51
N ALA A 305 -29.14 -15.53 11.11
CA ALA A 305 -28.63 -14.18 10.87
C ALA A 305 -28.83 -13.72 9.42
N PHE A 306 -28.48 -14.55 8.43
CA PHE A 306 -28.45 -14.17 7.02
C PHE A 306 -28.91 -15.28 6.07
N PHE A 307 -29.70 -14.93 5.04
CA PHE A 307 -29.98 -15.80 3.90
C PHE A 307 -29.02 -15.52 2.75
N ASN A 308 -28.43 -16.58 2.20
CA ASN A 308 -27.61 -16.57 0.97
C ASN A 308 -28.45 -16.76 -0.32
N PHE A 309 -29.78 -16.62 -0.22
CA PHE A 309 -30.74 -16.70 -1.33
C PHE A 309 -31.78 -15.58 -1.19
N ASP A 310 -32.49 -15.27 -2.27
CA ASP A 310 -33.60 -14.31 -2.28
C ASP A 310 -34.87 -14.93 -1.64
N PRO A 311 -35.30 -14.47 -0.45
CA PRO A 311 -36.40 -15.10 0.27
C PRO A 311 -37.76 -14.79 -0.37
N TYR A 312 -37.93 -13.61 -0.98
CA TYR A 312 -39.15 -13.25 -1.69
C TYR A 312 -39.36 -14.20 -2.89
N LYS A 313 -38.31 -14.47 -3.66
CA LYS A 313 -38.36 -15.43 -4.80
C LYS A 313 -38.54 -16.88 -4.36
N LYS A 314 -37.94 -17.29 -3.24
CA LYS A 314 -38.02 -18.67 -2.74
C LYS A 314 -39.39 -19.02 -2.18
N TYR A 315 -39.98 -18.14 -1.37
CA TYR A 315 -41.20 -18.44 -0.62
C TYR A 315 -42.48 -17.89 -1.27
N GLN A 316 -42.37 -16.86 -2.12
CA GLN A 316 -43.47 -16.30 -2.92
C GLN A 316 -44.72 -15.87 -2.13
N TRP A 317 -44.56 -15.62 -0.82
CA TRP A 317 -45.64 -15.17 0.05
C TRP A 317 -46.07 -13.72 -0.26
N SER A 318 -47.31 -13.39 0.09
CA SER A 318 -47.89 -12.06 -0.15
C SER A 318 -47.22 -10.98 0.72
N SER A 319 -47.29 -9.72 0.27
CA SER A 319 -46.72 -8.57 0.97
C SER A 319 -47.26 -8.39 2.40
N SER A 320 -48.51 -8.82 2.66
CA SER A 320 -49.10 -8.83 4.01
C SER A 320 -48.35 -9.79 4.94
N VAL A 321 -48.12 -11.04 4.49
CA VAL A 321 -47.33 -12.03 5.25
C VAL A 321 -45.91 -11.53 5.48
N TRP A 322 -45.26 -10.97 4.46
CA TRP A 322 -43.91 -10.39 4.62
C TRP A 322 -43.86 -9.21 5.60
N ASN A 323 -44.90 -8.37 5.65
CA ASN A 323 -44.94 -7.27 6.60
C ASN A 323 -45.09 -7.76 8.05
N GLN A 324 -45.92 -8.78 8.29
CA GLN A 324 -46.01 -9.42 9.62
C GLN A 324 -44.69 -10.08 10.02
N ILE A 325 -44.04 -10.83 9.12
CA ILE A 325 -42.73 -11.46 9.38
C ILE A 325 -41.67 -10.40 9.72
N LYS A 326 -41.56 -9.31 8.95
CA LYS A 326 -40.59 -8.25 9.22
C LYS A 326 -40.83 -7.56 10.58
N ALA A 327 -42.08 -7.45 11.00
CA ALA A 327 -42.45 -6.93 12.32
C ALA A 327 -42.25 -7.94 13.48
N GLY A 328 -41.93 -9.21 13.19
CA GLY A 328 -41.86 -10.26 14.20
C GLY A 328 -43.24 -10.66 14.74
N HIS A 329 -44.28 -10.57 13.90
CA HIS A 329 -45.66 -10.87 14.27
C HIS A 329 -46.17 -12.18 13.64
N ILE A 330 -47.13 -12.82 14.31
CA ILE A 330 -47.89 -13.96 13.79
C ILE A 330 -49.35 -13.55 13.60
N ALA A 331 -50.00 -14.10 12.57
CA ALA A 331 -51.42 -13.92 12.31
C ALA A 331 -52.11 -15.26 12.06
N LEU A 332 -53.42 -15.32 12.32
CA LEU A 332 -54.26 -16.49 12.02
C LEU A 332 -54.16 -16.84 10.52
N GLY A 333 -54.08 -18.13 10.22
CA GLY A 333 -53.93 -18.62 8.84
C GLY A 333 -52.50 -18.60 8.27
N MET A 334 -51.49 -18.16 9.03
CA MET A 334 -50.08 -18.41 8.69
C MET A 334 -49.75 -19.92 8.65
N THR A 335 -48.74 -20.32 7.86
CA THR A 335 -48.17 -21.69 7.90
C THR A 335 -47.10 -21.83 8.98
N LYS A 336 -46.68 -23.07 9.26
CA LYS A 336 -45.59 -23.38 10.18
C LYS A 336 -44.27 -22.71 9.76
N GLU A 337 -43.96 -22.67 8.46
CA GLU A 337 -42.75 -22.04 7.92
C GLU A 337 -42.81 -20.51 8.04
N GLN A 338 -44.00 -19.92 7.94
CA GLN A 338 -44.21 -18.48 8.15
C GLN A 338 -44.01 -18.13 9.63
N VAL A 339 -44.47 -18.99 10.56
CA VAL A 339 -44.22 -18.83 11.99
C VAL A 339 -42.73 -19.00 12.35
N LEU A 340 -42.05 -20.02 11.81
CA LEU A 340 -40.59 -20.17 11.99
C LEU A 340 -39.81 -18.96 11.47
N LEU A 341 -40.28 -18.31 10.40
CA LEU A 341 -39.65 -17.08 9.91
C LEU A 341 -40.07 -15.84 10.73
N SER A 342 -41.27 -15.82 11.30
CA SER A 342 -41.73 -14.73 12.18
C SER A 342 -41.04 -14.73 13.55
N TRP A 343 -40.93 -15.87 14.24
CA TRP A 343 -40.46 -15.97 15.64
C TRP A 343 -39.25 -16.90 15.86
N GLY A 344 -38.81 -17.66 14.85
CA GLY A 344 -37.77 -18.67 15.02
C GLY A 344 -38.30 -20.02 15.53
N GLU A 345 -37.38 -20.90 15.95
CA GLU A 345 -37.72 -22.21 16.51
C GLU A 345 -38.29 -22.07 17.94
N PRO A 346 -39.42 -22.72 18.26
CA PRO A 346 -39.97 -22.76 19.63
C PRO A 346 -39.16 -23.65 20.55
N ALA A 347 -39.27 -23.40 21.86
CA ALA A 347 -38.64 -24.21 22.92
C ALA A 347 -39.27 -25.60 23.07
N GLY A 348 -40.56 -25.75 22.74
CA GLY A 348 -41.27 -27.03 22.75
C GLY A 348 -42.27 -27.16 21.61
N LYS A 349 -42.48 -28.39 21.13
CA LYS A 349 -43.49 -28.75 20.12
C LYS A 349 -44.24 -30.00 20.57
N SER A 350 -45.56 -29.98 20.51
CA SER A 350 -46.41 -31.16 20.72
C SER A 350 -47.40 -31.31 19.56
N ALA A 351 -47.87 -32.53 19.30
CA ALA A 351 -48.84 -32.81 18.24
C ALA A 351 -49.81 -33.91 18.67
N THR A 352 -51.07 -33.80 18.27
CA THR A 352 -52.12 -34.79 18.49
C THR A 352 -53.09 -34.82 17.30
N GLN A 353 -53.89 -35.90 17.22
CA GLN A 353 -54.96 -36.04 16.23
C GLN A 353 -56.32 -36.02 16.96
N ALA A 354 -57.22 -35.15 16.52
CA ALA A 354 -58.60 -35.07 17.03
C ALA A 354 -59.56 -34.79 15.87
N ASP A 355 -60.67 -35.54 15.79
CA ASP A 355 -61.71 -35.40 14.76
C ASP A 355 -61.16 -35.31 13.31
N GLY A 356 -60.17 -36.15 12.98
CA GLY A 356 -59.52 -36.17 11.67
C GLY A 356 -58.63 -34.96 11.36
N LYS A 357 -58.31 -34.13 12.35
CA LYS A 357 -57.46 -32.94 12.24
C LYS A 357 -56.19 -33.12 13.07
N THR A 358 -55.06 -32.71 12.49
CA THR A 358 -53.80 -32.60 13.22
C THR A 358 -53.77 -31.27 13.96
N ILE A 359 -53.68 -31.33 15.29
CA ILE A 359 -53.48 -30.18 16.16
C ILE A 359 -52.02 -30.22 16.62
N GLU A 360 -51.28 -29.15 16.34
CA GLU A 360 -49.86 -29.02 16.68
C GLU A 360 -49.67 -27.73 17.48
N THR A 361 -49.02 -27.80 18.63
CA THR A 361 -48.85 -26.67 19.55
C THR A 361 -47.37 -26.42 19.79
N TRP A 362 -46.94 -25.18 19.56
CA TRP A 362 -45.57 -24.71 19.74
C TRP A 362 -45.53 -23.72 20.90
N VAL A 363 -44.58 -23.91 21.82
CA VAL A 363 -44.39 -23.07 23.01
C VAL A 363 -42.99 -22.44 22.96
N TYR A 364 -42.91 -21.13 23.09
CA TYR A 364 -41.68 -20.36 23.04
C TYR A 364 -41.10 -20.10 24.45
N ALA A 365 -39.86 -19.63 24.53
CA ALA A 365 -39.13 -19.49 25.79
C ALA A 365 -39.71 -18.41 26.74
N ASN A 366 -40.53 -17.50 26.20
CA ASN A 366 -41.32 -16.51 26.92
C ASN A 366 -42.75 -16.98 27.25
N PHE A 367 -43.06 -18.27 27.04
CA PHE A 367 -44.37 -18.92 27.19
C PHE A 367 -45.42 -18.59 26.12
N ASP A 368 -45.14 -17.69 25.18
CA ASP A 368 -45.98 -17.49 23.98
C ASP A 368 -46.27 -18.82 23.31
N THR A 369 -47.53 -19.06 22.96
CA THR A 369 -48.00 -20.36 22.49
C THR A 369 -48.83 -20.23 21.21
N VAL A 370 -48.44 -20.96 20.17
CA VAL A 370 -49.08 -20.96 18.85
C VAL A 370 -49.64 -22.35 18.57
N ALA A 371 -50.96 -22.44 18.33
CA ALA A 371 -51.59 -23.69 17.93
C ALA A 371 -51.99 -23.66 16.45
N PHE A 372 -51.59 -24.70 15.73
CA PHE A 372 -51.90 -24.95 14.34
C PHE A 372 -52.97 -26.05 14.24
N VAL A 373 -53.94 -25.88 13.35
CA VAL A 373 -54.83 -26.96 12.90
C VAL A 373 -54.56 -27.21 11.42
N ASN A 374 -54.22 -28.45 11.08
CA ASN A 374 -53.79 -28.86 9.74
C ASN A 374 -52.71 -27.92 9.14
N GLY A 375 -51.68 -27.61 9.94
CA GLY A 375 -50.54 -26.79 9.53
C GLY A 375 -50.80 -25.28 9.43
N LYS A 376 -51.98 -24.80 9.84
CA LYS A 376 -52.36 -23.38 9.80
C LYS A 376 -52.67 -22.82 11.20
N VAL A 377 -52.11 -21.65 11.53
CA VAL A 377 -52.34 -20.99 12.84
C VAL A 377 -53.83 -20.76 13.08
N LYS A 378 -54.32 -21.18 14.26
CA LYS A 378 -55.70 -21.01 14.73
C LYS A 378 -55.80 -20.39 16.12
N VAL A 379 -54.80 -20.58 16.98
CA VAL A 379 -54.72 -19.93 18.30
C VAL A 379 -53.34 -19.31 18.46
N ILE A 380 -53.30 -18.14 19.08
CA ILE A 380 -52.10 -17.42 19.49
C ILE A 380 -52.37 -16.99 20.94
N ILE A 381 -51.41 -17.23 21.83
CA ILE A 381 -51.43 -16.83 23.24
C ILE A 381 -50.11 -16.13 23.50
N ASN A 382 -50.17 -14.94 24.12
CA ASN A 382 -49.06 -14.10 24.55
C ASN A 382 -49.33 -13.66 26.01
#